data_AF-A0A832XTP8-F1
#
_entry.id   AF-A0A832XTP8-F1
#
_cell.length_a   1.000
_cell.length_b   1.000
_cell.length_c   1.000
_cell.angle_alpha   90.00
_cell.angle_beta   90.00
_cell.angle_gamma   90.00
#
_symmetry.space_group_name_H-M   'P 1'
#
loop_
_entity.id
_entity.type
_entity.pdbx_description
1 polymer ?
#
loop_
_entity_poly.entity_id
_entity_poly.type
_entity_poly.pdbx_seq_one_letter_code
_entity_poly.pdbx_strand_id
1 'polypeptide(L)'
;MALCIAALLVLTTLAGCFEPPDLDGDGAPDESDNCPDIANPDQLDTDDDGLGDACDGDDDGDGVADEDDALPLDPNETADLDGDGKGDNSDGDIDGDGIGNDKDDFPTDPRE
;
A
#
# COMPACT_ATOMS: atom_id res chain seq x y z
N MET A 1 16.48 -13.62 -8.38
CA MET A 1 17.47 -14.36 -9.21
C MET A 1 18.27 -15.27 -8.29
N ALA A 2 17.88 -16.55 -8.18
CA ALA A 2 18.50 -17.51 -7.26
C ALA A 2 19.99 -17.71 -7.58
N LEU A 3 20.88 -17.15 -6.76
CA LEU A 3 22.29 -17.50 -6.80
C LEU A 3 22.48 -18.85 -6.10
N CYS A 4 22.26 -19.93 -6.85
CA CYS A 4 22.76 -21.26 -6.48
C CYS A 4 24.30 -21.22 -6.53
N ILE A 5 24.96 -20.78 -5.46
CA ILE A 5 26.42 -20.94 -5.35
C ILE A 5 26.67 -22.43 -5.21
N ALA A 6 27.14 -23.04 -6.31
CA ALA A 6 27.61 -24.41 -6.35
C ALA A 6 28.86 -24.55 -5.45
N ALA A 7 28.66 -24.78 -4.16
CA ALA A 7 29.71 -25.17 -3.24
C ALA A 7 30.12 -26.61 -3.53
N LEU A 8 31.19 -26.73 -4.31
CA LEU A 8 31.84 -27.98 -4.69
C LEU A 8 32.37 -28.71 -3.45
N LEU A 9 31.92 -29.96 -3.26
CA LEU A 9 32.51 -31.06 -2.44
C LEU A 9 32.48 -30.95 -0.91
N VAL A 10 31.39 -31.40 -0.25
CA VAL A 10 31.45 -32.40 0.87
C VAL A 10 30.13 -33.19 0.93
N LEU A 11 30.23 -34.50 1.11
CA LEU A 11 29.28 -35.54 0.73
C LEU A 11 28.28 -36.00 1.82
N THR A 12 27.74 -35.13 2.71
CA THR A 12 26.97 -35.64 3.88
C THR A 12 25.64 -34.98 4.28
N THR A 13 25.08 -33.98 3.60
CA THR A 13 23.68 -33.59 3.85
C THR A 13 22.97 -33.21 2.56
N LEU A 14 21.73 -33.68 2.48
CA LEU A 14 20.75 -33.49 1.40
C LEU A 14 20.82 -32.07 0.79
N ALA A 15 20.67 -31.98 -0.53
CA ALA A 15 20.47 -30.73 -1.24
C ALA A 15 19.22 -30.02 -0.70
N GLY A 16 19.39 -29.17 0.31
CA GLY A 16 18.43 -28.16 0.70
C GLY A 16 18.94 -26.84 0.15
N CYS A 17 18.13 -26.15 -0.66
CA CYS A 17 18.27 -24.72 -0.79
C CYS A 17 18.31 -24.17 0.64
N PHE A 18 19.39 -23.49 1.03
CA PHE A 18 19.32 -22.63 2.20
C PHE A 18 18.50 -21.42 1.73
N GLU A 19 17.18 -21.54 1.82
CA GLU A 19 16.32 -20.38 1.69
C GLU A 19 16.64 -19.48 2.89
N PRO A 20 16.94 -18.19 2.67
CA PRO A 20 17.00 -17.24 3.76
C PRO A 20 15.72 -17.34 4.61
N PRO A 21 15.81 -17.08 5.94
CA PRO A 21 14.63 -17.01 6.79
C PRO A 21 13.55 -16.13 6.18
N ASP A 22 12.32 -16.59 6.29
CA ASP A 22 11.09 -15.97 5.82
C ASP A 22 10.05 -16.32 6.90
N LEU A 23 9.78 -15.35 7.77
CA LEU A 23 9.03 -15.54 9.00
C LEU A 23 7.53 -15.68 8.77
N ASP A 24 6.98 -14.96 7.79
CA ASP A 24 5.55 -14.94 7.48
C ASP A 24 5.18 -15.81 6.27
N GLY A 25 6.16 -16.30 5.51
CA GLY A 25 6.02 -17.25 4.43
C GLY A 25 5.52 -16.62 3.13
N ASP A 26 5.76 -15.34 2.90
CA ASP A 26 5.27 -14.58 1.75
C ASP A 26 6.19 -14.67 0.52
N GLY A 27 7.42 -15.17 0.72
CA GLY A 27 8.45 -15.35 -0.31
C GLY A 27 9.50 -14.23 -0.38
N ALA A 28 9.37 -13.17 0.41
CA ALA A 28 10.41 -12.21 0.74
C ALA A 28 11.17 -12.69 1.99
N PRO A 29 12.51 -12.65 1.98
CA PRO A 29 13.26 -13.03 3.17
C PRO A 29 13.32 -11.90 4.20
N ASP A 30 13.34 -12.25 5.50
CA ASP A 30 13.33 -11.32 6.65
C ASP A 30 14.30 -10.11 6.53
N GLU A 31 15.43 -10.29 5.84
CA GLU A 31 16.46 -9.24 5.66
C GLU A 31 16.14 -8.21 4.58
N SER A 32 15.21 -8.51 3.69
CA SER A 32 14.76 -7.64 2.60
C SER A 32 13.24 -7.53 2.50
N ASP A 33 12.55 -8.01 3.52
CA ASP A 33 11.11 -7.92 3.67
C ASP A 33 10.74 -6.59 4.32
N ASN A 34 9.92 -5.78 3.64
CA ASN A 34 9.47 -4.50 4.18
C ASN A 34 8.36 -4.66 5.25
N CYS A 35 7.82 -5.87 5.42
CA CYS A 35 6.92 -6.24 6.51
C CYS A 35 7.23 -7.63 7.11
N PRO A 36 8.36 -7.82 7.83
CA PRO A 36 8.85 -9.15 8.25
C PRO A 36 7.91 -10.04 9.09
N ASP A 37 6.82 -9.50 9.63
CA ASP A 37 5.84 -10.21 10.44
C ASP A 37 4.46 -10.33 9.74
N ILE A 38 4.25 -9.71 8.58
CA ILE A 38 2.97 -9.59 7.88
C ILE A 38 3.14 -9.84 6.39
N ALA A 39 2.67 -11.01 5.95
CA ALA A 39 2.83 -11.46 4.58
C ALA A 39 2.29 -10.46 3.53
N ASN A 40 3.17 -9.95 2.69
CA ASN A 40 2.90 -9.05 1.58
C ASN A 40 3.81 -9.38 0.37
N PRO A 41 3.50 -10.46 -0.39
CA PRO A 41 4.38 -10.99 -1.43
C PRO A 41 4.74 -10.03 -2.57
N ASP A 42 3.97 -8.96 -2.76
CA ASP A 42 4.22 -7.91 -3.73
C ASP A 42 5.19 -6.83 -3.22
N GLN A 43 5.42 -6.77 -1.91
CA GLN A 43 6.36 -5.87 -1.25
C GLN A 43 6.10 -4.42 -1.69
N LEU A 44 4.81 -4.05 -1.76
CA LEU A 44 4.38 -2.70 -2.05
C LEU A 44 4.79 -1.79 -0.89
N ASP A 45 5.21 -0.57 -1.25
CA ASP A 45 5.72 0.50 -0.40
C ASP A 45 5.44 1.78 -1.19
N THR A 46 4.29 2.40 -0.93
CA THR A 46 3.71 3.45 -1.78
C THR A 46 4.42 4.80 -1.59
N ASP A 47 4.94 5.08 -0.40
CA ASP A 47 5.66 6.32 -0.07
C ASP A 47 7.20 6.19 -0.08
N ASP A 48 7.72 4.99 -0.32
CA ASP A 48 9.15 4.63 -0.35
C ASP A 48 9.88 4.90 1.00
N ASP A 49 9.20 4.79 2.14
CA ASP A 49 9.79 4.99 3.47
C ASP A 49 10.53 3.75 4.02
N GLY A 50 10.24 2.58 3.46
CA GLY A 50 10.82 1.28 3.79
C GLY A 50 9.97 0.40 4.69
N LEU A 51 8.79 0.85 5.13
CA LEU A 51 7.68 0.03 5.61
C LEU A 51 6.79 -0.31 4.41
N GLY A 52 6.34 -1.56 4.32
CA GLY A 52 5.40 -1.91 3.24
C GLY A 52 3.97 -1.53 3.60
N ASP A 53 3.13 -1.30 2.60
CA ASP A 53 1.70 -0.95 2.77
C ASP A 53 0.91 -1.95 3.65
N ALA A 54 1.42 -3.17 3.83
CA ALA A 54 0.78 -4.17 4.68
C ALA A 54 1.04 -3.95 6.19
N CYS A 55 2.04 -3.16 6.55
CA CYS A 55 2.49 -2.91 7.91
C CYS A 55 2.80 -1.44 8.22
N ASP A 56 2.67 -0.55 7.24
CA ASP A 56 2.54 0.89 7.44
C ASP A 56 1.11 1.23 7.89
N GLY A 57 0.91 2.43 8.44
CA GLY A 57 -0.39 2.98 8.79
C GLY A 57 -0.67 4.34 8.13
N ASP A 58 0.17 4.73 7.17
CA ASP A 58 0.13 5.98 6.39
C ASP A 58 0.81 5.66 5.03
N ASP A 59 0.17 4.81 4.23
CA ASP A 59 0.77 4.15 3.05
C ASP A 59 1.31 5.13 1.99
N ASP A 60 0.77 6.34 1.90
CA ASP A 60 1.21 7.38 0.97
C ASP A 60 2.02 8.53 1.60
N GLY A 61 2.19 8.51 2.92
CA GLY A 61 3.05 9.42 3.67
C GLY A 61 2.59 10.88 3.65
N ASP A 62 1.31 11.14 3.43
CA ASP A 62 0.75 12.49 3.38
C ASP A 62 0.42 13.07 4.78
N GLY A 63 0.44 12.20 5.79
CA GLY A 63 0.26 12.52 7.20
C GLY A 63 -1.16 12.28 7.74
N VAL A 64 -2.05 11.66 6.96
CA VAL A 64 -3.33 11.12 7.39
C VAL A 64 -3.23 9.60 7.43
N ALA A 65 -3.57 8.99 8.58
CA ALA A 65 -3.48 7.54 8.70
C ALA A 65 -4.51 6.84 7.80
N ASP A 66 -4.20 5.65 7.28
CA ASP A 66 -5.06 4.92 6.32
C ASP A 66 -6.50 4.69 6.83
N GLU A 67 -6.68 4.61 8.15
CA GLU A 67 -8.01 4.43 8.77
C GLU A 67 -8.89 5.68 8.69
N ASP A 68 -8.26 6.85 8.54
CA ASP A 68 -8.88 8.17 8.42
C ASP A 68 -8.72 8.75 7.00
N ASP A 69 -8.00 8.08 6.10
CA ASP A 69 -7.78 8.48 4.71
C ASP A 69 -8.78 7.80 3.74
N ALA A 70 -9.45 8.60 2.90
CA ALA A 70 -10.39 8.09 1.92
C ALA A 70 -9.71 7.44 0.70
N LEU A 71 -8.50 7.89 0.33
CA LEU A 71 -7.68 7.33 -0.72
C LEU A 71 -6.25 7.08 -0.18
N PRO A 72 -6.03 6.02 0.63
CA PRO A 72 -4.77 5.77 1.34
C PRO A 72 -3.50 5.60 0.48
N LEU A 73 -3.61 5.62 -0.86
CA LEU A 73 -2.49 5.42 -1.78
C LEU A 73 -2.26 6.63 -2.70
N ASP A 74 -2.96 7.75 -2.47
CA ASP A 74 -2.80 8.99 -3.23
C ASP A 74 -2.48 10.16 -2.31
N PRO A 75 -1.20 10.58 -2.23
CA PRO A 75 -0.75 11.58 -1.25
C PRO A 75 -1.23 13.01 -1.53
N ASN A 76 -2.17 13.17 -2.47
CA ASN A 76 -2.82 14.43 -2.78
C ASN A 76 -4.32 14.41 -2.43
N GLU A 77 -4.87 13.32 -1.91
CA GLU A 77 -6.31 13.10 -1.79
C GLU A 77 -6.70 12.39 -0.48
N THR A 78 -6.91 13.14 0.59
CA THR A 78 -7.30 12.57 1.90
C THR A 78 -8.81 12.42 2.10
N ALA A 79 -9.63 12.98 1.19
CA ALA A 79 -11.07 13.12 1.37
C ALA A 79 -11.85 12.70 0.12
N ASP A 80 -12.99 12.05 0.33
CA ASP A 80 -13.97 11.63 -0.69
C ASP A 80 -15.37 11.81 -0.07
N LEU A 81 -15.97 12.99 -0.27
CA LEU A 81 -17.18 13.39 0.45
C LEU A 81 -18.43 12.59 0.02
N ASP A 82 -18.53 12.19 -1.25
CA ASP A 82 -19.66 11.40 -1.77
C ASP A 82 -19.40 9.88 -1.81
N GLY A 83 -18.14 9.46 -1.62
CA GLY A 83 -17.73 8.07 -1.55
C GLY A 83 -17.71 7.38 -2.91
N ASP A 84 -17.53 8.12 -4.00
CA ASP A 84 -17.50 7.58 -5.36
C ASP A 84 -16.12 7.05 -5.80
N GLY A 85 -15.11 7.24 -4.95
CA GLY A 85 -13.74 6.80 -5.15
C GLY A 85 -12.87 7.79 -5.93
N LYS A 86 -13.33 9.03 -6.17
CA LYS A 86 -12.50 10.15 -6.59
C LYS A 86 -12.34 11.13 -5.44
N GLY A 87 -11.10 11.45 -5.10
CA GLY A 87 -10.83 12.42 -4.04
C GLY A 87 -11.32 13.82 -4.37
N ASP A 88 -11.63 14.59 -3.34
CA ASP A 88 -12.26 15.91 -3.41
C ASP A 88 -11.42 16.93 -4.21
N ASN A 89 -10.10 16.80 -4.32
CA ASN A 89 -9.27 17.72 -5.13
C ASN A 89 -9.40 17.45 -6.63
N SER A 90 -9.78 16.25 -7.03
CA SER A 90 -9.94 15.81 -8.42
C SER A 90 -11.39 15.62 -8.84
N ASP A 91 -12.31 15.53 -7.89
CA ASP A 91 -13.71 15.30 -8.16
C ASP A 91 -14.49 16.58 -8.49
N GLY A 92 -15.34 16.47 -9.51
CA GLY A 92 -16.06 17.60 -10.08
C GLY A 92 -17.43 17.84 -9.45
N ASP A 93 -17.87 16.98 -8.54
CA ASP A 93 -19.22 16.88 -7.98
C ASP A 93 -19.12 16.24 -6.58
N ILE A 94 -18.42 16.92 -5.66
CA ILE A 94 -17.88 16.31 -4.43
C ILE A 94 -18.95 15.83 -3.45
N ASP A 95 -20.22 16.21 -3.63
CA ASP A 95 -21.32 15.70 -2.81
C ASP A 95 -22.25 14.71 -3.55
N GLY A 96 -22.01 14.48 -4.84
CA GLY A 96 -22.64 13.44 -5.65
C GLY A 96 -24.11 13.70 -5.96
N ASP A 97 -24.56 14.96 -5.92
CA ASP A 97 -25.96 15.33 -6.17
C ASP A 97 -26.32 15.41 -7.67
N GLY A 98 -25.30 15.44 -8.53
CA GLY A 98 -25.39 15.51 -9.98
C GLY A 98 -25.21 16.91 -10.57
N ILE A 99 -24.88 17.91 -9.75
CA ILE A 99 -24.56 19.28 -10.12
C ILE A 99 -23.09 19.54 -9.77
N GLY A 100 -22.22 19.58 -10.78
CA GLY A 100 -20.80 19.80 -10.50
C GLY A 100 -20.50 21.10 -9.75
N ASN A 101 -19.44 21.09 -8.94
CA ASN A 101 -19.01 22.12 -7.98
C ASN A 101 -19.03 23.57 -8.52
N ASP A 102 -18.82 23.75 -9.84
CA ASP A 102 -18.80 25.06 -10.49
C ASP A 102 -20.19 25.65 -10.75
N LYS A 103 -21.24 24.83 -10.62
CA LYS A 103 -22.65 25.16 -10.87
C LYS A 103 -23.54 24.91 -9.65
N ASP A 104 -22.93 24.46 -8.56
CA ASP A 104 -23.58 24.14 -7.30
C ASP A 104 -23.47 25.34 -6.34
N ASP A 105 -24.60 25.76 -5.77
CA ASP A 105 -24.65 26.85 -4.79
C ASP A 105 -24.17 26.38 -3.41
N PHE A 106 -24.32 25.10 -3.10
CA PHE A 106 -23.84 24.42 -1.89
C PHE A 106 -23.05 23.15 -2.24
N PRO A 107 -21.79 23.27 -2.70
CA PRO A 107 -20.96 22.14 -3.19
C PRO A 107 -20.62 21.03 -2.20
N THR A 108 -21.23 20.98 -1.01
CA THR A 108 -20.94 19.97 0.04
C THR A 108 -22.24 19.49 0.71
N ASP A 109 -23.42 19.89 0.23
CA ASP A 109 -24.71 19.48 0.78
C ASP A 109 -25.63 18.95 -0.34
N PRO A 110 -25.75 17.63 -0.49
CA PRO A 110 -26.42 17.01 -1.64
C PRO A 110 -27.96 17.06 -1.56
N ARG A 111 -28.53 17.97 -0.74
CA ARG A 111 -29.97 18.06 -0.44
C ARG A 111 -30.50 19.49 -0.47
N GLU A 112 -29.79 20.39 -1.16
CA GLU A 112 -30.21 21.78 -1.35
C GLU A 112 -31.63 21.97 -1.92
#